data_AF-A0A426XUZ8-F1
#
_entry.id   AF-A0A426XUZ8-F1
#
_cell.length_a   1.000
_cell.length_b   1.000
_cell.length_c   1.000
_cell.angle_alpha   90.00
_cell.angle_beta   90.00
_cell.angle_gamma   90.00
#
_symmetry.space_group_name_H-M   'P 1'
#
loop_
_entity.id
_entity.type
_entity.pdbx_description
1 polymer ?
#
loop_
_entity_poly.entity_id
_entity_poly.type
_entity_poly.pdbx_seq_one_letter_code
_entity_poly.pdbx_strand_id
1 'polypeptide(L)'
;MDGGDEGVVVAPMGDESMCSNGGAVADPRGPPASSGKAAAGGGEQMDLEAYVALYAGRTRVSRLLFIAERCGNEGMQLEALRMAHDEIKKREDSHLYREVIAKIGGRLGPQYALDQTWVDLVDRRAEVRKEKLENELNAYKVPYAFLLFS
;
A
#
# COMPACT_ATOMS: atom_id res chain seq x y z
N MET A 1 41.75 -47.11 27.61
CA MET A 1 40.71 -46.10 27.90
C MET A 1 39.40 -46.85 27.77
N ASP A 2 38.87 -47.22 28.93
CA ASP A 2 37.64 -47.97 29.13
C ASP A 2 36.44 -47.09 28.74
N GLY A 3 35.41 -47.71 28.17
CA GLY A 3 34.18 -47.03 27.75
C GLY A 3 33.08 -47.10 28.81
N GLY A 4 32.17 -46.13 28.73
CA GLY A 4 30.79 -46.19 29.24
C GLY A 4 29.98 -45.33 28.26
N ASP A 5 29.06 -45.89 27.49
CA ASP A 5 27.66 -46.24 27.83
C ASP A 5 26.88 -45.08 28.45
N GLU A 6 26.10 -44.43 27.60
CA GLU A 6 24.82 -43.85 27.99
C GLU A 6 23.87 -43.99 26.80
N GLY A 7 23.15 -45.10 26.82
CA GLY A 7 22.02 -45.35 25.95
C GLY A 7 20.76 -44.63 26.40
N VAL A 8 19.86 -44.50 25.42
CA VAL A 8 18.39 -44.42 25.53
C VAL A 8 17.84 -43.06 25.94
N VAL A 9 17.20 -42.37 24.98
CA VAL A 9 15.74 -42.44 24.81
C VAL A 9 15.32 -41.92 23.44
N VAL A 10 14.56 -42.74 22.71
CA VAL A 10 13.76 -42.32 21.56
C VAL A 10 12.69 -41.35 22.07
N ALA A 11 12.68 -40.12 21.57
CA ALA A 11 11.53 -39.24 21.71
C ALA A 11 10.69 -39.34 20.42
N PRO A 12 9.39 -39.67 20.53
CA PRO A 12 8.49 -39.72 19.38
C PRO A 12 8.34 -38.33 18.77
N MET A 13 8.39 -38.26 17.44
CA MET A 13 7.91 -37.08 16.71
C MET A 13 6.41 -36.95 16.96
N GLY A 14 6.05 -36.23 18.02
CA GLY A 14 4.69 -35.78 18.27
C GLY A 14 4.27 -34.83 17.15
N ASP A 15 3.18 -35.18 16.50
CA ASP A 15 2.38 -34.24 15.74
C ASP A 15 1.73 -33.27 16.72
N GLU A 16 2.01 -31.97 16.63
CA GLU A 16 1.06 -30.91 16.98
C GLU A 16 1.75 -29.54 16.97
N SER A 17 1.13 -28.61 16.26
CA SER A 17 0.65 -27.34 16.82
C SER A 17 0.72 -26.23 15.77
N MET A 18 -0.48 -25.80 15.35
CA MET A 18 -0.73 -24.55 14.66
C MET A 18 0.13 -23.42 15.24
N CYS A 19 0.80 -22.66 14.38
CA CYS A 19 1.32 -21.35 14.76
C CYS A 19 0.16 -20.37 14.94
N SER A 20 -0.56 -20.49 16.06
CA SER A 20 -1.25 -19.37 16.66
C SER A 20 -0.19 -18.56 17.39
N ASN A 21 0.14 -17.38 16.86
CA ASN A 21 0.61 -16.32 17.73
C ASN A 21 -0.10 -15.02 17.38
N GLY A 22 -1.37 -14.97 17.80
CA GLY A 22 -2.00 -13.71 18.19
C GLY A 22 -1.32 -13.20 19.45
N GLY A 23 -0.18 -12.54 19.26
CA GLY A 23 0.44 -11.72 20.30
C GLY A 23 -0.24 -10.36 20.31
N ALA A 24 -1.18 -10.18 21.23
CA ALA A 24 -1.75 -8.87 21.56
C ALA A 24 -0.66 -7.98 22.17
N VAL A 25 0.14 -7.34 21.30
CA VAL A 25 0.86 -6.13 21.69
C VAL A 25 -0.17 -5.01 21.68
N ALA A 26 -0.53 -4.53 22.86
CA ALA A 26 -1.32 -3.32 23.01
C ALA A 26 -0.51 -2.14 22.47
N ASP A 27 -0.73 -1.78 21.21
CA ASP A 27 -0.23 -0.53 20.63
C ASP A 27 -1.03 0.63 21.23
N PRO A 28 -0.40 1.59 21.93
CA PRO A 28 -1.09 2.72 22.56
C PRO A 28 -1.63 3.75 21.56
N ARG A 29 -1.62 3.48 20.24
CA ARG A 29 -2.15 4.37 19.20
C ARG A 29 -3.17 3.71 18.25
N GLY A 30 -3.94 2.74 18.75
CA GLY A 30 -5.15 2.29 18.05
C GLY A 30 -6.21 3.41 18.00
N PRO A 31 -6.85 3.67 16.86
CA PRO A 31 -7.98 4.60 16.81
C PRO A 31 -9.10 4.07 17.73
N PRO A 32 -9.82 4.93 18.47
CA PRO A 32 -10.89 4.46 19.33
C PRO A 32 -11.94 3.74 18.49
N ALA A 33 -12.26 2.51 18.88
CA ALA A 33 -13.36 1.75 18.32
C ALA A 33 -14.67 2.52 18.56
N SER A 34 -15.15 3.24 17.54
CA SER A 34 -16.48 3.83 17.58
C SER A 34 -17.48 2.75 17.18
N SER A 35 -18.13 2.17 18.18
CA SER A 35 -19.37 1.41 18.04
C SER A 35 -20.31 2.12 17.07
N GLY A 36 -20.75 1.37 16.06
CA GLY A 36 -21.76 1.82 15.12
C GLY A 36 -23.04 2.19 15.86
N LYS A 37 -23.28 3.50 15.97
CA LYS A 37 -24.58 4.06 16.31
C LYS A 37 -24.88 5.10 15.24
N ALA A 38 -25.89 4.82 14.43
CA ALA A 38 -26.38 5.72 13.40
C ALA A 38 -26.71 7.08 14.04
N ALA A 39 -25.99 8.12 13.62
CA ALA A 39 -26.32 9.50 13.92
C ALA A 39 -26.73 10.17 12.62
N ALA A 40 -28.04 10.32 12.43
CA ALA A 40 -28.57 11.41 11.65
C ALA A 40 -28.19 12.71 12.39
N GLY A 41 -27.45 13.61 11.76
CA GLY A 41 -27.05 14.88 12.38
C GLY A 41 -26.27 15.75 11.40
N GLY A 42 -26.71 16.99 11.22
CA GLY A 42 -26.05 17.94 10.35
C GLY A 42 -24.62 18.24 10.81
N GLY A 43 -23.71 18.27 9.83
CA GLY A 43 -22.71 19.34 9.72
C GLY A 43 -21.45 19.29 10.59
N GLU A 44 -21.00 18.14 11.07
CA GLU A 44 -19.60 18.04 11.52
C GLU A 44 -18.73 17.83 10.27
N GLN A 45 -18.15 18.92 9.76
CA GLN A 45 -17.20 18.84 8.65
C GLN A 45 -15.95 18.12 9.15
N MET A 46 -15.76 16.88 8.71
CA MET A 46 -14.55 16.09 8.94
C MET A 46 -13.31 16.89 8.50
N ASP A 47 -12.32 17.02 9.40
CA ASP A 47 -11.00 17.52 9.03
C ASP A 47 -10.28 16.49 8.17
N LEU A 48 -10.32 16.74 6.86
CA LEU A 48 -9.79 15.83 5.86
C LEU A 48 -8.27 15.70 5.96
N GLU A 49 -7.55 16.82 6.12
CA GLU A 49 -6.09 16.82 6.18
C GLU A 49 -5.58 16.07 7.40
N ALA A 50 -6.16 16.33 8.58
CA ALA A 50 -5.79 15.62 9.80
C ALA A 50 -6.03 14.11 9.68
N TYR A 51 -7.13 13.68 9.06
CA TYR A 51 -7.41 12.27 8.85
C TYR A 51 -6.41 11.62 7.88
N VAL A 52 -6.13 12.26 6.75
CA VAL A 52 -5.24 11.65 5.74
C VAL A 52 -3.77 11.72 6.12
N ALA A 53 -3.37 12.63 7.02
CA ALA A 53 -2.04 12.68 7.64
C ALA A 53 -1.65 11.38 8.38
N LEU A 54 -2.63 10.61 8.84
CA LEU A 54 -2.42 9.30 9.48
C LEU A 54 -1.99 8.21 8.50
N TYR A 55 -2.11 8.47 7.19
CA TYR A 55 -1.79 7.52 6.13
C TYR A 55 -0.69 8.08 5.22
N ALA A 56 0.12 7.17 4.69
CA ALA A 56 1.11 7.47 3.66
C ALA A 56 0.95 6.47 2.50
N GLY A 57 1.69 6.70 1.42
CA GLY A 57 1.73 5.71 0.35
C GLY A 57 0.45 5.64 -0.47
N ARG A 58 0.27 4.47 -1.07
CA ARG A 58 -0.93 4.10 -1.83
C ARG A 58 -2.19 4.14 -0.96
N THR A 59 -2.08 3.81 0.34
CA THR A 59 -3.21 3.86 1.28
C THR A 59 -3.77 5.26 1.43
N ARG A 60 -2.92 6.30 1.50
CA ARG A 60 -3.38 7.70 1.56
C ARG A 60 -4.23 8.04 0.33
N VAL A 61 -3.77 7.67 -0.87
CA VAL A 61 -4.51 7.88 -2.12
C VAL A 61 -5.83 7.11 -2.13
N SER A 62 -5.84 5.84 -1.73
CA SER A 62 -7.07 5.03 -1.67
C SER A 62 -8.10 5.60 -0.70
N ARG A 63 -7.66 6.11 0.46
CA ARG A 63 -8.55 6.77 1.43
C ARG A 63 -9.15 8.07 0.86
N LEU A 64 -8.33 8.90 0.21
CA LEU A 64 -8.78 10.13 -0.44
C LEU A 64 -9.82 9.84 -1.53
N LEU A 65 -9.56 8.85 -2.40
CA LEU A 65 -10.50 8.42 -3.43
C LEU A 65 -11.83 7.94 -2.84
N PHE A 66 -11.77 7.12 -1.79
CA PHE A 66 -12.96 6.64 -1.10
C PHE A 66 -13.79 7.79 -0.51
N ILE A 67 -13.15 8.77 0.13
CA ILE A 67 -13.83 9.94 0.69
C ILE A 67 -14.46 10.78 -0.42
N ALA A 68 -13.73 11.02 -1.51
CA ALA A 68 -14.26 11.77 -2.66
C ALA A 68 -15.54 11.15 -3.24
N GLU A 69 -15.67 9.82 -3.22
CA GLU A 69 -16.85 9.10 -3.72
C GLU A 69 -18.03 9.07 -2.74
N ARG A 70 -17.80 9.29 -1.44
CA ARG A 70 -18.79 9.04 -0.38
C ARG A 70 -19.20 10.26 0.44
N CYS A 71 -18.44 11.35 0.40
CA CYS A 71 -18.66 12.50 1.27
C CYS A 71 -19.95 13.29 1.00
N GLY A 72 -20.53 13.18 -0.20
CA GLY A 72 -21.78 13.88 -0.56
C GLY A 72 -21.70 15.41 -0.57
N ASN A 73 -20.51 15.98 -0.31
CA ASN A 73 -20.22 17.41 -0.30
C ASN A 73 -19.21 17.69 -1.42
N GLU A 74 -19.57 18.55 -2.38
CA GLU A 74 -18.74 18.84 -3.55
C GLU A 74 -17.38 19.48 -3.18
N GLY A 75 -17.35 20.37 -2.19
CA GLY A 75 -16.11 21.00 -1.74
C GLY A 75 -15.14 19.98 -1.14
N MET A 76 -15.65 19.08 -0.29
CA MET A 76 -14.85 18.00 0.29
C MET A 76 -14.39 16.99 -0.77
N GLN A 77 -15.25 16.68 -1.74
CA GLN A 77 -14.91 15.82 -2.86
C GLN A 77 -13.75 16.41 -3.68
N LEU A 78 -13.83 17.69 -4.04
CA LEU A 78 -12.80 18.36 -4.82
C LEU A 78 -11.48 18.48 -4.06
N GLU A 79 -11.53 18.78 -2.76
CA GLU A 79 -10.33 18.84 -1.93
C GLU A 79 -9.67 17.46 -1.78
N ALA A 80 -10.45 16.40 -1.61
CA ALA A 80 -9.94 15.03 -1.60
C ALA A 80 -9.28 14.64 -2.93
N LEU A 81 -9.89 15.01 -4.07
CA LEU A 81 -9.32 14.76 -5.39
C LEU A 81 -8.03 15.57 -5.63
N ARG A 82 -7.98 16.81 -5.15
CA ARG A 82 -6.80 17.68 -5.20
C ARG A 82 -5.62 17.04 -4.47
N MET A 83 -5.82 16.62 -3.23
CA MET A 83 -4.80 15.93 -2.45
C MET A 83 -4.40 14.58 -3.04
N ALA A 84 -5.34 13.83 -3.64
CA ALA A 84 -5.04 12.55 -4.28
C ALA A 84 -4.11 12.75 -5.48
N HIS A 85 -4.42 13.74 -6.32
CA HIS A 85 -3.57 14.13 -7.45
C HIS A 85 -2.14 14.47 -6.99
N ASP A 86 -2.01 15.32 -5.98
CA ASP A 86 -0.70 15.78 -5.50
C ASP A 86 0.11 14.63 -4.89
N GLU A 87 -0.52 13.70 -4.17
CA GLU A 87 0.15 12.52 -3.62
C GLU A 87 0.56 11.51 -4.71
N ILE A 88 -0.22 11.36 -5.77
CA ILE A 88 0.11 10.51 -6.92
C ILE A 88 1.34 11.06 -7.66
N LYS A 89 1.41 12.38 -7.90
CA LYS A 89 2.56 12.98 -8.59
C LYS A 89 3.89 12.75 -7.86
N LYS A 90 3.87 12.68 -6.52
CA LYS A 90 5.07 12.36 -5.71
C LYS A 90 5.55 10.92 -5.89
N ARG A 91 4.66 9.99 -6.28
CA ARG A 91 4.94 8.55 -6.32
C ARG A 91 5.04 7.99 -7.74
N GLU A 92 4.77 8.82 -8.74
CA GLU A 92 4.90 8.45 -10.16
C GLU A 92 4.00 7.26 -10.54
N ASP A 93 2.74 7.25 -10.07
CA ASP A 93 1.72 6.29 -10.50
C ASP A 93 0.87 6.90 -11.63
N SER A 94 1.29 6.67 -12.88
CA SER A 94 0.65 7.20 -14.08
C SER A 94 -0.77 6.68 -14.31
N HIS A 95 -1.08 5.47 -13.83
CA HIS A 95 -2.41 4.88 -13.97
C HIS A 95 -3.43 5.60 -13.08
N LEU A 96 -3.13 5.70 -11.77
CA LEU A 96 -3.98 6.42 -10.83
C LEU A 96 -4.07 7.91 -11.18
N TYR A 97 -3.02 8.49 -11.76
CA TYR A 97 -3.03 9.88 -12.21
C TYR A 97 -4.13 10.13 -13.26
N ARG A 98 -4.21 9.28 -14.30
CA ARG A 98 -5.25 9.38 -15.34
C ARG A 98 -6.65 9.23 -14.74
N GLU A 99 -6.84 8.27 -13.82
CA GLU A 99 -8.13 8.05 -13.15
C GLU A 99 -8.57 9.27 -12.32
N VAL A 100 -7.66 9.84 -11.53
CA VAL A 100 -7.97 11.01 -10.69
C VAL A 100 -8.32 12.23 -11.54
N ILE A 101 -7.59 12.49 -12.62
CA ILE A 101 -7.89 13.61 -13.52
C ILE A 101 -9.26 13.44 -14.17
N ALA A 102 -9.61 12.22 -14.60
CA ALA A 102 -10.93 11.93 -15.14
C ALA A 102 -12.04 12.21 -14.09
N LYS A 103 -11.80 11.87 -12.81
CA LYS A 103 -12.73 12.19 -11.71
C LYS A 103 -12.79 13.69 -11.38
N ILE A 104 -11.69 14.43 -11.54
CA ILE A 104 -11.67 15.90 -11.39
C ILE A 104 -12.55 16.54 -12.45
N GLY A 105 -12.46 16.08 -13.71
CA GLY A 105 -13.32 16.56 -14.79
C GLY A 105 -13.17 18.05 -15.09
N GLY A 106 -11.96 18.60 -14.91
CA GLY A 106 -11.66 20.02 -15.14
C GLY A 106 -12.11 20.98 -14.02
N ARG A 107 -12.79 20.49 -12.98
CA ARG A 107 -13.36 21.34 -11.90
C ARG A 107 -12.32 22.08 -11.04
N LEU A 108 -11.07 21.62 -11.03
CA LEU A 108 -9.96 22.25 -10.28
C LEU A 108 -9.11 23.21 -11.13
N GLY A 109 -9.43 23.40 -12.41
CA GLY A 109 -8.69 24.27 -13.32
C GLY A 109 -7.57 23.57 -14.13
N PRO A 110 -6.91 24.32 -15.04
CA PRO A 110 -5.98 23.76 -16.02
C PRO A 110 -4.71 23.16 -15.40
N GLN A 111 -4.33 23.57 -14.21
CA GLN A 111 -3.17 23.03 -13.48
C GLN A 111 -3.36 21.58 -13.02
N TYR A 112 -4.61 21.10 -13.00
CA TYR A 112 -4.99 19.71 -12.73
C TYR A 112 -5.46 18.97 -13.99
N ALA A 113 -5.15 19.50 -15.18
CA ALA A 113 -5.40 18.83 -16.44
C ALA A 113 -4.40 17.69 -16.69
N LEU A 114 -4.76 16.78 -17.61
CA LEU A 114 -3.89 15.67 -17.99
C LEU A 114 -2.61 16.19 -18.64
N ASP A 115 -1.49 15.87 -18.00
CA ASP A 115 -0.16 16.11 -18.55
C ASP A 115 0.32 14.81 -19.21
N GLN A 116 0.09 14.70 -20.52
CA GLN A 116 0.50 13.53 -21.29
C GLN A 116 2.02 13.35 -21.29
N THR A 117 2.78 14.44 -21.29
CA THR A 117 4.25 14.38 -21.30
C THR A 117 4.81 13.82 -20.01
N TRP A 118 4.21 14.18 -18.87
CA TRP A 118 4.56 13.62 -17.57
C TRP A 118 4.22 12.12 -17.50
N VAL A 119 3.05 11.74 -17.99
CA VAL A 119 2.60 10.34 -18.06
C VAL A 119 3.59 9.49 -18.85
N ASP A 120 3.96 9.91 -20.06
CA ASP A 120 4.89 9.18 -20.92
C ASP A 120 6.28 9.06 -20.28
N LEU A 121 6.74 10.11 -19.60
CA LEU A 121 8.02 10.13 -18.89
C LEU A 121 8.03 9.13 -17.73
N VAL A 122 6.95 9.10 -16.94
CA VAL A 122 6.79 8.17 -15.81
C VAL A 122 6.70 6.73 -16.30
N ASP A 123 5.91 6.47 -17.35
CA ASP A 123 5.78 5.13 -17.96
C ASP A 123 7.12 4.63 -18.47
N ARG A 124 7.87 5.47 -19.19
CA ARG A 124 9.23 5.13 -19.65
C ARG A 124 10.17 4.81 -18.49
N ARG A 125 10.13 5.59 -17.41
CA ARG A 125 10.97 5.36 -16.24
C ARG A 125 10.60 4.07 -15.51
N ALA A 126 9.30 3.74 -15.46
CA ALA A 126 8.82 2.48 -14.91
C ALA A 126 9.35 1.30 -15.71
N GLU A 127 9.28 1.34 -17.04
CA GLU A 127 9.77 0.26 -17.90
C GLU A 127 11.29 0.08 -17.77
N VAL A 128 12.07 1.17 -17.80
CA VAL A 128 13.53 1.09 -17.60
C VAL A 128 13.88 0.50 -16.22
N ARG A 129 13.15 0.89 -15.16
CA ARG A 129 13.36 0.31 -13.82
C ARG A 129 13.02 -1.18 -13.79
N LYS A 130 11.96 -1.58 -14.49
CA LYS A 130 11.54 -2.98 -14.61
C LYS A 130 12.59 -3.81 -15.35
N GLU A 131 13.02 -3.40 -16.53
CA GLU A 131 14.07 -4.09 -17.31
C GLU A 131 15.36 -4.28 -16.49
N LYS A 132 15.76 -3.24 -15.74
CA LYS A 132 16.93 -3.33 -14.85
C LYS A 132 16.74 -4.39 -13.76
N LEU A 133 15.60 -4.38 -13.07
CA LEU A 133 15.29 -5.36 -12.02
C LEU A 133 15.19 -6.79 -12.57
N GLU A 134 14.66 -6.95 -13.78
CA GLU A 134 14.60 -8.26 -14.47
C GLU A 134 16.01 -8.79 -14.79
N ASN A 135 16.91 -7.92 -15.26
CA ASN A 135 18.31 -8.28 -15.52
C ASN A 135 19.05 -8.68 -14.23
N GLU A 136 18.90 -7.88 -13.16
CA GLU A 136 19.48 -8.19 -11.84
C GLU A 136 18.93 -9.52 -11.30
N LEU A 137 17.61 -9.72 -11.36
CA LEU A 137 16.97 -10.95 -10.92
C LEU A 137 17.46 -12.18 -11.70
N ASN A 138 17.64 -12.06 -13.00
CA ASN A 138 18.16 -13.15 -13.83
C ASN A 138 19.59 -13.51 -13.43
N ALA A 139 20.46 -12.52 -13.18
CA ALA A 139 21.82 -12.78 -12.69
C ALA A 139 21.84 -13.59 -11.38
N TYR A 140 20.90 -13.34 -10.46
CA TYR A 140 20.78 -14.13 -9.22
C TYR A 140 20.18 -15.53 -9.40
N LYS A 141 19.45 -15.80 -10.49
CA LYS A 141 18.86 -17.11 -10.79
C LYS A 141 19.82 -18.09 -11.49
N VAL A 142 20.80 -17.57 -12.25
CA VAL A 142 21.73 -18.40 -13.05
C VAL A 142 22.66 -19.34 -12.25
N PRO A 143 23.07 -19.12 -10.97
CA PRO A 143 24.09 -19.96 -10.33
C PRO A 143 23.65 -21.41 -10.04
N TYR A 144 22.37 -21.76 -10.14
CA TYR A 144 21.89 -23.13 -9.89
C TYR A 144 21.81 -23.99 -11.16
N ALA A 145 21.75 -23.41 -12.35
CA ALA A 145 21.63 -24.16 -13.60
C ALA A 145 22.99 -24.72 -14.08
N PHE A 146 24.10 -24.05 -13.76
CA PHE A 146 25.43 -24.45 -14.19
C PHE A 146 26.06 -25.57 -13.33
N LEU A 147 25.55 -25.78 -12.11
CA LEU A 147 26.07 -26.79 -11.17
C LEU A 147 25.37 -28.16 -11.25
N LEU A 148 24.28 -28.28 -12.01
CA LEU A 148 23.51 -29.54 -12.15
C LEU A 148 23.87 -30.36 -13.40
N PHE A 149 24.84 -29.92 -14.20
CA PHE A 149 25.25 -30.57 -15.46
C PHE A 149 26.74 -30.95 -15.51
N SER A 150 27.45 -30.94 -14.38
CA SER A 150 28.84 -31.44 -14.26
C SER A 150 28.92 -32.63 -13.32
#